data_AF-A0A938M3J5-F1
#
_entry.id   AF-A0A938M3J5-F1
#
_cell.length_a   1.000
_cell.length_b   1.000
_cell.length_c   1.000
_cell.angle_alpha   90.00
_cell.angle_beta   90.00
_cell.angle_gamma   90.00
#
_symmetry.space_group_name_H-M   'P 1'
#
loop_
_entity.id
_entity.type
_entity.pdbx_description
1 polymer ?
#
loop_
_entity_poly.entity_id
_entity_poly.type
_entity_poly.pdbx_seq_one_letter_code
_entity_poly.pdbx_strand_id
1 'polypeptide(L)'
;MSIRERLVAIAVGASIVVLAAPCCAQQAAVNSQAIEDVKAGRRTEARASWWGFHPEDSTRALQDAIHSGARKLIVENMGKPWFVDKIQLASDQEVFF
;
A
#
# COMPACT_ATOMS: atom_id res chain seq x y z
N MET A 1 -17.07 42.71 51.90
CA MET A 1 -15.89 41.85 51.66
C MET A 1 -15.60 41.88 50.17
N SER A 2 -14.76 42.81 49.70
CA SER A 2 -13.30 42.73 49.58
C SER A 2 -12.88 41.88 48.36
N ILE A 3 -12.65 42.52 47.20
CA ILE A 3 -11.32 42.74 46.56
C ILE A 3 -10.95 41.56 45.63
N ARG A 4 -11.13 41.69 44.31
CA ARG A 4 -10.17 42.14 43.26
C ARG A 4 -9.06 41.11 42.92
N GLU A 5 -9.00 40.81 41.62
CA GLU A 5 -7.80 40.62 40.79
C GLU A 5 -6.92 39.37 41.03
N ARG A 6 -6.78 38.55 39.97
CA ARG A 6 -5.48 38.30 39.32
C ARG A 6 -5.60 37.46 38.05
N LEU A 7 -5.36 38.13 36.92
CA LEU A 7 -4.81 37.53 35.71
C LEU A 7 -3.57 36.71 36.06
N VAL A 8 -3.50 35.48 35.57
CA VAL A 8 -2.24 34.73 35.45
C VAL A 8 -2.14 34.27 34.00
N ALA A 9 -1.41 35.07 33.21
CA ALA A 9 -0.85 34.66 31.93
C ALA A 9 0.49 33.98 32.20
N ILE A 10 0.59 32.67 31.99
CA ILE A 10 1.83 31.87 32.04
C ILE A 10 1.53 30.63 31.19
N ALA A 11 2.34 30.13 30.27
CA ALA A 11 3.52 30.58 29.54
C ALA A 11 3.63 29.56 28.39
N VAL A 12 4.22 29.95 27.27
CA VAL A 12 4.53 29.04 26.16
C VAL A 12 5.47 27.95 26.66
N GLY A 13 4.95 26.73 26.84
CA GLY A 13 5.73 25.53 27.08
C GLY A 13 5.84 24.74 25.78
N ALA A 14 6.91 24.97 25.03
CA ALA A 14 7.24 24.19 23.84
C ALA A 14 7.56 22.73 24.23
N SER A 15 6.55 21.86 24.23
CA SER A 15 6.76 20.42 24.21
C SER A 15 6.93 19.99 22.76
N ILE A 16 8.17 19.80 22.33
CA ILE A 16 8.46 19.04 21.11
C ILE A 16 8.10 17.59 21.42
N VAL A 17 6.89 17.18 21.03
CA VAL A 17 6.58 15.78 20.82
C VAL A 17 7.27 15.40 19.52
N VAL A 18 8.47 14.80 19.60
CA VAL A 18 9.03 14.08 18.45
C VAL A 18 8.19 12.82 18.30
N LEU A 19 7.13 12.93 17.50
CA LEU A 19 6.46 11.79 16.90
C LEU A 19 7.54 11.05 16.10
N ALA A 20 7.98 9.90 16.59
CA ALA A 20 8.68 8.94 15.77
C ALA A 20 7.76 8.67 14.57
N ALA A 21 8.09 9.27 13.42
CA ALA A 21 7.38 9.02 12.19
C ALA A 21 7.45 7.51 11.99
N PRO A 22 6.31 6.79 11.96
CA PRO A 22 6.36 5.44 11.46
C PRO A 22 7.01 5.56 10.08
N CYS A 23 8.10 4.82 9.87
CA CYS A 23 8.50 4.42 8.54
C CYS A 23 7.32 3.61 8.02
N CYS A 24 6.23 4.28 7.65
CA CYS A 24 5.14 3.67 6.93
C CYS A 24 5.79 3.30 5.61
N ALA A 25 6.29 2.05 5.58
CA ALA A 25 6.63 1.36 4.36
C ALA A 25 5.50 1.71 3.40
N GLN A 26 5.87 2.34 2.28
CA GLN A 26 4.92 2.95 1.36
C GLN A 26 4.18 1.82 0.63
N GLN A 27 3.18 1.29 1.32
CA GLN A 27 2.41 0.14 0.93
C GLN A 27 1.27 0.62 0.04
N ALA A 28 1.20 0.13 -1.19
CA ALA A 28 0.08 0.49 -2.04
C ALA A 28 -1.20 -0.12 -1.45
N ALA A 29 -2.27 0.67 -1.37
CA ALA A 29 -3.56 0.19 -0.87
C ALA A 29 -4.15 -0.84 -1.84
N VAL A 30 -4.75 -1.89 -1.28
CA VAL A 30 -5.44 -2.94 -2.06
C VAL A 30 -6.64 -2.37 -2.80
N ASN A 31 -6.80 -2.72 -4.08
CA ASN A 31 -7.94 -2.33 -4.90
C ASN A 31 -8.93 -3.49 -5.04
N SER A 32 -9.77 -3.69 -4.02
CA SER A 32 -10.70 -4.82 -3.95
C SER A 32 -11.66 -4.90 -5.14
N GLN A 33 -12.18 -3.76 -5.60
CA GLN A 33 -13.11 -3.73 -6.73
C GLN A 33 -12.45 -4.20 -8.03
N ALA A 34 -11.24 -3.72 -8.33
CA ALA A 34 -10.52 -4.13 -9.54
C ALA A 34 -10.12 -5.62 -9.49
N ILE A 35 -9.77 -6.13 -8.30
CA ILE A 35 -9.49 -7.55 -8.09
C ILE A 35 -10.74 -8.39 -8.39
N GLU A 36 -11.90 -7.99 -7.86
CA GLU A 36 -13.17 -8.69 -8.10
C GLU A 36 -13.56 -8.66 -9.58
N ASP A 37 -13.33 -7.56 -10.28
CA ASP A 37 -13.60 -7.45 -11.72
C ASP A 37 -12.74 -8.42 -12.55
N VAL A 38 -11.47 -8.59 -12.21
CA VAL A 38 -10.60 -9.58 -12.88
C VAL A 38 -11.04 -11.00 -12.56
N LYS A 39 -11.27 -11.30 -11.28
CA LYS A 39 -11.71 -12.64 -10.86
C LYS A 39 -13.05 -13.04 -11.46
N ALA A 40 -13.95 -12.08 -11.67
CA ALA A 40 -15.22 -12.30 -12.33
C ALA A 40 -15.12 -12.33 -13.88
N GLY A 41 -13.92 -12.15 -14.44
CA GLY A 41 -13.69 -12.12 -15.89
C GLY A 41 -14.22 -10.87 -16.59
N ARG A 42 -14.67 -9.85 -15.84
CA ARG A 42 -15.10 -8.54 -16.38
C ARG A 42 -13.92 -7.75 -16.92
N ARG A 43 -12.73 -8.01 -16.39
CA ARG A 43 -11.48 -7.39 -16.82
C ARG A 43 -10.43 -8.46 -17.11
N THR A 44 -9.71 -8.28 -18.22
CA THR A 44 -8.71 -9.26 -18.69
C THR A 44 -7.27 -8.84 -18.41
N GLU A 45 -7.07 -7.56 -18.07
CA GLU A 45 -5.79 -6.99 -17.67
C GLU A 45 -5.78 -6.67 -16.17
N ALA A 46 -4.74 -7.10 -15.47
CA ALA A 46 -4.52 -6.82 -14.06
C ALA A 46 -3.27 -5.97 -13.84
N ARG A 47 -3.24 -5.22 -12.74
CA ARG A 47 -2.02 -4.58 -12.23
C ARG A 47 -1.62 -5.23 -10.91
N ALA A 48 -0.35 -5.57 -10.76
CA ALA A 48 0.15 -6.23 -9.56
C ALA A 48 -0.08 -5.40 -8.29
N SER A 49 0.01 -4.06 -8.37
CA SER A 49 -0.18 -3.15 -7.23
C SER A 49 -1.55 -3.27 -6.56
N TRP A 50 -2.57 -3.77 -7.28
CA TRP A 50 -3.92 -3.93 -6.71
C TRP A 50 -3.98 -4.91 -5.56
N TRP A 51 -3.06 -5.89 -5.51
CA TRP A 51 -2.95 -6.85 -4.41
C TRP A 51 -2.09 -6.36 -3.24
N GLY A 52 -1.56 -5.14 -3.33
CA GLY A 52 -0.74 -4.51 -2.29
C GLY A 52 0.75 -4.64 -2.58
N PHE A 53 1.39 -3.54 -2.98
CA PHE A 53 2.85 -3.50 -3.15
C PHE A 53 3.55 -3.46 -1.78
N HIS A 54 4.57 -4.29 -1.60
CA HIS A 54 5.37 -4.40 -0.37
C HIS A 54 6.86 -4.39 -0.73
N PRO A 55 7.59 -3.29 -0.50
CA PRO A 55 8.96 -3.15 -0.97
C PRO A 55 9.96 -4.10 -0.31
N GLU A 56 9.62 -4.73 0.82
CA GLU A 56 10.47 -5.72 1.49
C GLU A 56 10.15 -7.16 1.04
N ASP A 57 8.88 -7.47 0.78
CA ASP A 57 8.41 -8.78 0.30
C ASP A 57 7.03 -8.66 -0.37
N SER A 58 7.03 -8.62 -1.70
CA SER A 58 5.82 -8.61 -2.53
C SER A 58 5.41 -10.01 -3.00
N THR A 59 6.01 -11.09 -2.48
CA THR A 59 5.79 -12.46 -2.99
C THR A 59 4.31 -12.82 -3.01
N ARG A 60 3.61 -12.58 -1.89
CA ARG A 60 2.18 -12.89 -1.79
C ARG A 60 1.33 -12.07 -2.76
N ALA A 61 1.58 -10.76 -2.82
CA ALA A 61 0.81 -9.87 -3.67
C ALA A 61 0.97 -10.22 -5.16
N LEU A 62 2.20 -10.50 -5.59
CA LEU A 62 2.47 -10.87 -6.97
C LEU A 62 1.90 -12.26 -7.30
N GLN A 63 2.02 -13.22 -6.39
CA GLN A 63 1.45 -14.57 -6.59
C GLN A 63 -0.09 -14.53 -6.66
N ASP A 64 -0.74 -13.73 -5.81
CA ASP A 64 -2.20 -13.57 -5.85
C ASP A 64 -2.65 -12.83 -7.12
N ALA A 65 -1.84 -11.90 -7.64
CA ALA A 65 -2.10 -11.23 -8.92
C ALA A 65 -1.97 -12.20 -10.11
N ILE A 66 -1.00 -13.11 -10.10
CA ILE A 66 -0.84 -14.15 -11.12
C ILE A 66 -2.03 -15.12 -11.09
N HIS A 67 -2.44 -15.54 -9.89
CA HIS A 67 -3.59 -16.43 -9.69
C HIS A 67 -4.96 -15.75 -9.92
N SER A 68 -4.99 -14.48 -10.31
CA SER A 68 -6.23 -13.73 -10.52
C SER A 68 -7.08 -14.21 -11.70
N GLY A 69 -6.47 -14.93 -12.65
CA GLY A 69 -7.10 -15.30 -13.92
C GLY A 69 -7.00 -14.22 -15.01
N ALA A 70 -6.26 -13.13 -14.77
CA ALA A 70 -5.95 -12.15 -15.81
C ALA A 70 -5.18 -12.79 -16.98
N ARG A 71 -5.49 -12.38 -18.20
CA ARG A 71 -4.71 -12.77 -19.40
C ARG A 71 -3.40 -11.99 -19.48
N LYS A 72 -3.39 -10.75 -19.02
CA LYS A 72 -2.20 -9.89 -18.97
C LYS A 72 -2.06 -9.30 -17.57
N LEU A 73 -0.92 -9.51 -16.95
CA LEU A 73 -0.54 -8.92 -15.67
C LEU A 73 0.55 -7.86 -15.89
N ILE A 74 0.30 -6.63 -15.45
CA ILE A 74 1.25 -5.53 -15.50
C ILE A 74 1.90 -5.38 -14.13
N VAL A 75 3.21 -5.57 -14.08
CA VAL A 75 4.06 -5.30 -12.92
C VAL A 75 4.57 -3.87 -13.04
N GLU A 76 3.89 -2.93 -12.39
CA GLU A 76 4.18 -1.51 -12.51
C GLU A 76 5.51 -1.13 -11.88
N ASN A 77 6.20 -0.15 -12.46
CA ASN A 77 7.33 0.49 -11.79
C ASN A 77 6.82 1.36 -10.62
N MET A 78 6.95 0.85 -9.40
CA MET A 78 6.54 1.55 -8.17
C MET A 78 7.59 2.54 -7.64
N GLY A 79 8.67 2.80 -8.41
CA GLY A 79 9.85 3.56 -7.97
C GLY A 79 10.77 2.77 -7.01
N LYS A 80 10.42 1.52 -6.73
CA LYS A 80 11.15 0.55 -5.91
C LYS A 80 11.04 -0.84 -6.55
N PRO A 81 12.03 -1.73 -6.35
CA PRO A 81 11.98 -3.08 -6.89
C PRO A 81 10.85 -3.91 -6.25
N TRP A 82 10.33 -4.86 -7.01
CA TRP A 82 9.46 -5.93 -6.52
C TRP A 82 10.35 -7.06 -5.96
N PHE A 83 10.63 -7.03 -4.66
CA PHE A 83 11.34 -8.14 -4.01
C PHE A 83 10.37 -9.31 -3.82
N VAL A 84 10.73 -10.47 -4.38
CA VAL A 84 9.95 -11.71 -4.30
C VAL A 84 10.88 -12.89 -4.10
N ASP A 85 10.38 -13.94 -3.45
CA ASP A 85 11.02 -15.26 -3.42
C ASP A 85 10.55 -16.08 -4.63
N LYS A 86 9.96 -17.27 -4.41
CA LYS A 86 9.49 -18.14 -5.50
C LYS A 86 8.15 -17.67 -6.03
N ILE A 87 8.06 -17.60 -7.36
CA ILE A 87 6.83 -17.31 -8.09
C ILE A 87 6.51 -18.48 -9.03
N GLN A 88 5.26 -18.90 -9.06
CA GLN A 88 4.73 -19.82 -10.06
C GLN A 88 3.86 -19.06 -11.06
N LEU A 89 4.15 -19.22 -12.34
CA LEU A 89 3.39 -18.60 -13.42
C LEU A 89 2.13 -19.41 -13.73
N ALA A 90 1.07 -18.71 -14.13
CA ALA A 90 -0.13 -19.30 -14.68
C ALA A 90 0.05 -19.62 -16.18
N SER A 91 -0.62 -20.66 -16.67
CA SER A 91 -0.64 -20.99 -18.10
C SER A 91 -1.31 -19.87 -18.91
N ASP A 92 -0.81 -19.64 -20.13
CA ASP A 92 -1.36 -18.69 -21.11
C ASP A 92 -1.53 -17.24 -20.60
N GLN A 93 -0.73 -16.84 -19.59
CA GLN A 93 -0.71 -15.49 -19.05
C GLN A 93 0.52 -14.71 -19.53
N GLU A 94 0.31 -13.50 -20.03
CA GLU A 94 1.37 -12.52 -20.29
C GLU A 94 1.70 -11.79 -18.99
N VAL A 95 2.99 -11.72 -18.63
CA VAL A 95 3.48 -10.87 -17.54
C VAL A 95 4.38 -9.79 -18.14
N PHE A 96 3.97 -8.54 -17.97
CA PHE A 96 4.62 -7.36 -18.52
C PHE A 96 5.27 -6.53 -17.39
N PHE A 97 6.51 -6.10 -17.59
CA PHE A 97 7.34 -5.37 -16.61
C PHE A 97 7.70 -3.98 -17.10
#